data_AF-A0A7S3VGJ8-F1
#
_entry.id   AF-A0A7S3VGJ8-F1
#
_cell.length_a   1.000
_cell.length_b   1.000
_cell.length_c   1.000
_cell.angle_alpha   90.00
_cell.angle_beta   90.00
_cell.angle_gamma   90.00
#
_symmetry.space_group_name_H-M   'P 1'
#
loop_
_entity.id
_entity.type
_entity.pdbx_description
1 polymer ?
#
loop_
_entity_poly.entity_id
_entity_poly.type
_entity_poly.pdbx_seq_one_letter_code
_entity_poly.pdbx_strand_id
1 'polypeptide(L)'
;EINLLAIMRIQFSSLVSFFALRGVVVNGFQTSSKLRPLLIHTQRSSPLFSTNSKDTESSTSTPTSILWETRKKCWRPVVSDVERISFGKPAKKKGTGSRGVPHRLNEEERMLFDNARRKGFLEVGGSGWRSQRRGAPLINTYRSLCDARSQACIVLHKGNTGLDELVIDLSPLRLPDIFEKVETDIVGFVGIPTSYSPTQELEGLNTDSEAMNDEDEDFDVVVVFDENDESWDSRPIYQLPPYSVAFQMERAEGKALGKILAGQFKTIEAKASKSKKPNHVRPGKNRRSGGYGIG
;
A
#
# COMPACT_ATOMS: atom_id res chain seq x y z
N GLU A 1 -25.30 -5.44 -13.33
CA GLU A 1 -25.52 -6.06 -12.02
C GLU A 1 -24.33 -6.92 -11.69
N ILE A 2 -23.48 -6.48 -10.75
CA ILE A 2 -22.34 -7.26 -10.24
C ILE A 2 -22.81 -7.84 -8.91
N ASN A 3 -23.04 -9.15 -8.87
CA ASN A 3 -23.32 -9.86 -7.62
C ASN A 3 -22.00 -9.99 -6.84
N LEU A 4 -21.88 -9.27 -5.72
CA LEU A 4 -20.73 -9.36 -4.82
C LEU A 4 -21.22 -9.68 -3.40
N LEU A 5 -21.06 -10.95 -3.03
CA LEU A 5 -21.12 -11.43 -1.65
C LEU A 5 -19.86 -10.92 -0.93
N ALA A 6 -19.99 -9.85 -0.15
CA ALA A 6 -18.95 -9.39 0.76
C ALA A 6 -18.90 -10.35 1.96
N ILE A 7 -17.84 -11.17 2.03
CA ILE A 7 -17.57 -12.03 3.18
C ILE A 7 -16.81 -11.20 4.22
N MET A 8 -17.48 -10.83 5.31
CA MET A 8 -16.85 -10.30 6.51
C MET A 8 -15.95 -11.37 7.13
N ARG A 9 -14.64 -11.15 7.13
CA ARG A 9 -13.68 -11.92 7.94
C ARG A 9 -12.76 -10.97 8.70
N ILE A 10 -12.95 -10.94 10.01
CA ILE A 10 -12.01 -10.37 10.97
C ILE A 10 -10.81 -11.32 11.01
N GLN A 11 -9.65 -10.87 10.54
CA GLN A 11 -8.39 -11.60 10.67
C GLN A 11 -7.42 -10.75 11.50
N PHE A 12 -7.30 -11.11 12.78
CA PHE A 12 -6.21 -10.70 13.63
C PHE A 12 -4.91 -11.32 13.09
N SER A 13 -3.95 -10.50 12.66
CA SER A 13 -2.58 -10.97 12.43
C SER A 13 -1.75 -10.73 13.69
N SER A 14 -1.80 -11.68 14.62
CA SER A 14 -0.94 -11.65 15.80
C SER A 14 0.50 -11.95 15.40
N LEU A 15 1.40 -11.02 15.71
CA LEU A 15 2.84 -11.23 15.76
C LEU A 15 3.16 -11.87 17.12
N VAL A 16 3.27 -13.20 17.19
CA VAL A 16 3.96 -13.87 18.30
C VAL A 16 4.95 -14.89 17.74
N SER A 17 6.22 -14.63 18.03
CA SER A 17 7.34 -15.52 17.74
C SER A 17 7.47 -16.52 18.89
N PHE A 18 7.40 -17.82 18.61
CA PHE A 18 7.98 -18.84 19.49
C PHE A 18 9.06 -19.62 18.76
N PHE A 19 10.21 -19.67 19.40
CA PHE A 19 11.42 -20.34 18.95
C PHE A 19 11.37 -21.85 19.26
N ALA A 20 12.04 -22.59 18.37
CA ALA A 20 12.72 -23.88 18.58
C ALA A 20 11.86 -25.17 18.65
N LEU A 21 12.04 -26.05 17.67
CA LEU A 21 12.98 -27.18 17.79
C LEU A 21 13.18 -27.92 16.46
N ARG A 22 14.34 -28.55 16.37
CA ARG A 22 14.95 -29.24 15.23
C ARG A 22 14.13 -30.46 14.77
N GLY A 23 14.20 -30.76 13.47
CA GLY A 23 13.76 -32.03 12.88
C GLY A 23 14.30 -32.20 11.46
N VAL A 24 14.72 -33.41 11.13
CA VAL A 24 15.65 -33.81 10.06
C VAL A 24 14.92 -34.04 8.71
N VAL A 25 15.70 -34.21 7.62
CA VAL A 25 15.51 -35.16 6.48
C VAL A 25 15.41 -34.51 5.08
N VAL A 26 16.58 -34.41 4.42
CA VAL A 26 17.05 -35.17 3.23
C VAL A 26 16.08 -35.47 2.05
N ASN A 27 16.61 -35.20 0.83
CA ASN A 27 16.25 -35.69 -0.53
C ASN A 27 14.88 -35.26 -1.08
N GLY A 28 14.74 -34.72 -2.30
CA GLY A 28 15.48 -34.99 -3.53
C GLY A 28 14.56 -35.77 -4.46
N PHE A 29 13.87 -35.11 -5.39
CA PHE A 29 13.28 -35.78 -6.56
C PHE A 29 13.06 -34.76 -7.69
N GLN A 30 13.83 -34.94 -8.76
CA GLN A 30 13.49 -34.48 -10.10
C GLN A 30 12.41 -35.43 -10.65
N THR A 31 11.38 -34.89 -11.32
CA THR A 31 10.96 -35.45 -12.61
C THR A 31 10.27 -34.38 -13.45
N SER A 32 10.65 -34.39 -14.70
CA SER A 32 10.01 -33.72 -15.82
C SER A 32 8.68 -34.39 -16.14
N SER A 33 7.72 -33.61 -16.64
CA SER A 33 6.96 -34.04 -17.80
C SER A 33 6.30 -32.84 -18.47
N LYS A 34 6.55 -32.77 -19.77
CA LYS A 34 5.97 -31.84 -20.73
C LYS A 34 4.55 -32.29 -21.01
N LEU A 35 3.55 -31.42 -20.83
CA LEU A 35 2.28 -31.51 -21.56
C LEU A 35 1.72 -30.12 -21.83
N ARG A 36 1.57 -29.81 -23.12
CA ARG A 36 0.71 -28.82 -23.76
C ARG A 36 0.22 -29.49 -25.06
N PRO A 37 -0.83 -29.01 -25.73
CA PRO A 37 -1.93 -28.14 -25.30
C PRO A 37 -3.31 -28.75 -25.69
N LEU A 38 -4.41 -28.26 -25.10
CA LEU A 38 -5.73 -28.42 -25.70
C LEU A 38 -6.34 -27.05 -25.94
N LEU A 39 -6.49 -26.75 -27.24
CA LEU A 39 -7.24 -25.64 -27.81
C LEU A 39 -8.73 -25.87 -27.50
N ILE A 40 -9.30 -25.01 -26.64
CA ILE A 40 -10.75 -24.95 -26.46
C ILE A 40 -11.25 -23.76 -27.28
N HIS A 41 -11.99 -24.10 -28.34
CA HIS A 41 -12.68 -23.20 -29.23
C HIS A 41 -14.06 -22.88 -28.63
N THR A 42 -14.18 -21.77 -27.90
CA THR A 42 -15.48 -21.28 -27.41
C THR A 42 -16.12 -20.36 -28.44
N GLN A 43 -17.29 -20.77 -28.91
CA GLN A 43 -18.11 -20.04 -29.86
C GLN A 43 -18.72 -18.78 -29.24
N ARG A 44 -18.72 -17.71 -30.04
CA ARG A 44 -19.48 -16.48 -29.84
C ARG A 44 -20.97 -16.77 -29.79
N SER A 45 -21.63 -16.32 -28.72
CA SER A 45 -23.04 -15.94 -28.78
C SER A 45 -23.18 -14.47 -28.36
N SER A 46 -23.99 -13.75 -29.10
CA SER A 46 -24.36 -12.35 -28.90
C SER A 46 -25.82 -12.19 -29.32
N PRO A 47 -26.48 -11.08 -29.00
CA PRO A 47 -27.14 -10.81 -27.73
C PRO A 47 -28.67 -10.86 -27.91
N LEU A 48 -29.41 -11.24 -26.87
CA LEU A 48 -30.88 -11.13 -26.87
C LEU A 48 -31.33 -10.00 -25.96
N PHE A 49 -32.21 -9.20 -26.55
CA PHE A 49 -32.99 -8.07 -26.04
C PHE A 49 -33.45 -8.21 -24.58
N SER A 50 -33.43 -7.08 -23.86
CA SER A 50 -34.51 -6.77 -22.92
C SER A 50 -34.78 -5.27 -22.93
N THR A 51 -36.06 -4.96 -23.03
CA THR A 51 -36.69 -3.65 -23.19
C THR A 51 -36.91 -2.97 -21.85
N ASN A 52 -36.70 -1.65 -21.85
CA ASN A 52 -36.94 -0.67 -20.79
C ASN A 52 -38.17 -0.94 -19.89
N SER A 53 -37.93 -1.25 -18.62
CA SER A 53 -38.84 -0.90 -17.52
C SER A 53 -38.46 0.48 -16.98
N LYS A 54 -39.47 1.31 -16.75
CA LYS A 54 -39.36 2.72 -16.40
C LYS A 54 -39.80 2.88 -14.95
N ASP A 55 -38.96 2.40 -14.04
CA ASP A 55 -39.19 2.55 -12.61
C ASP A 55 -38.52 3.84 -12.14
N THR A 56 -39.35 4.74 -11.61
CA THR A 56 -38.95 6.02 -11.04
C THR A 56 -38.45 5.78 -9.63
N GLU A 57 -37.25 5.21 -9.52
CA GLU A 57 -36.51 5.14 -8.27
C GLU A 57 -35.76 6.45 -8.06
N SER A 58 -35.85 6.96 -6.85
CA SER A 58 -35.02 8.04 -6.29
C SER A 58 -33.55 7.60 -6.37
N SER A 59 -32.93 7.82 -7.54
CA SER A 59 -31.56 7.44 -7.81
C SER A 59 -30.65 8.33 -6.97
N THR A 60 -30.19 7.79 -5.84
CA THR A 60 -28.98 8.22 -5.17
C THR A 60 -27.84 8.12 -6.18
N SER A 61 -27.61 9.21 -6.91
CA SER A 61 -26.56 9.29 -7.92
C SER A 61 -25.24 9.00 -7.23
N THR A 62 -24.62 7.88 -7.59
CA THR A 62 -23.28 7.57 -7.08
C THR A 62 -22.35 8.74 -7.41
N PRO A 63 -21.57 9.22 -6.41
CA PRO A 63 -20.70 10.37 -6.62
C PRO A 63 -19.77 10.06 -7.78
N THR A 64 -19.81 10.88 -8.82
CA THR A 64 -19.07 10.64 -10.08
C THR A 64 -17.55 10.86 -9.90
N SER A 65 -17.15 11.55 -8.84
CA SER A 65 -15.75 11.87 -8.53
C SER A 65 -15.50 11.97 -7.04
N ILE A 66 -14.31 11.58 -6.60
CA ILE A 66 -13.85 11.71 -5.22
C ILE A 66 -13.32 13.13 -5.03
N LEU A 67 -13.87 13.89 -4.08
CA LEU A 67 -13.39 15.22 -3.77
C LEU A 67 -12.27 15.12 -2.75
N TRP A 68 -11.06 15.50 -3.15
CA TRP A 68 -9.90 15.49 -2.28
C TRP A 68 -9.05 16.75 -2.50
N GLU A 69 -8.35 17.13 -1.45
CA GLU A 69 -7.37 18.20 -1.47
C GLU A 69 -6.10 17.76 -0.75
N THR A 70 -5.09 18.62 -0.76
CA THR A 70 -3.81 18.32 -0.12
C THR A 70 -3.28 19.54 0.60
N ARG A 71 -2.56 19.30 1.71
CA ARG A 71 -1.97 20.37 2.48
C ARG A 71 -0.94 21.12 1.65
N LYS A 72 -1.18 22.42 1.46
CA LYS A 72 -0.36 23.30 0.60
C LYS A 72 0.95 23.72 1.27
N LYS A 73 0.93 23.97 2.58
CA LYS A 73 2.07 24.52 3.34
C LYS A 73 2.58 23.50 4.36
N CYS A 74 3.29 22.50 3.90
CA CYS A 74 3.98 21.52 4.74
C CYS A 74 5.33 21.13 4.13
N TRP A 75 6.23 20.63 4.95
CA TRP A 75 7.47 20.04 4.49
C TRP A 75 7.18 18.75 3.73
N ARG A 76 7.73 18.62 2.52
CA ARG A 76 7.69 17.38 1.73
C ARG A 76 9.09 17.06 1.19
N PRO A 77 9.40 15.77 0.97
CA PRO A 77 10.58 15.40 0.22
C PRO A 77 10.44 15.82 -1.24
N VAL A 78 11.56 16.08 -1.92
CA VAL A 78 11.56 16.34 -3.36
C VAL A 78 11.62 15.00 -4.10
N VAL A 79 10.90 14.85 -5.20
CA VAL A 79 10.90 13.63 -6.04
C VAL A 79 12.32 13.18 -6.41
N SER A 80 13.22 14.12 -6.71
CA SER A 80 14.62 13.82 -7.00
C SER A 80 15.37 13.19 -5.82
N ASP A 81 15.05 13.60 -4.60
CA ASP A 81 15.67 13.04 -3.39
C ASP A 81 15.13 11.65 -3.09
N VAL A 82 13.83 11.41 -3.27
CA VAL A 82 13.22 10.07 -3.19
C VAL A 82 13.89 9.12 -4.19
N GLU A 83 14.09 9.57 -5.43
CA GLU A 83 14.81 8.79 -6.44
C GLU A 83 16.26 8.50 -6.03
N ARG A 84 16.97 9.48 -5.45
CA ARG A 84 18.35 9.26 -4.97
C ARG A 84 18.41 8.21 -3.86
N ILE A 85 17.57 8.31 -2.84
CA ILE A 85 17.57 7.34 -1.73
C ILE A 85 17.15 5.95 -2.20
N SER A 86 16.27 5.87 -3.20
CA SER A 86 15.87 4.59 -3.81
C SER A 86 17.04 3.86 -4.50
N PHE A 87 18.04 4.60 -5.00
CA PHE A 87 19.31 4.06 -5.50
C PHE A 87 20.36 3.84 -4.41
N GLY A 88 20.07 4.16 -3.14
CA GLY A 88 21.02 4.14 -2.04
C GLY A 88 22.01 5.32 -2.04
N LYS A 89 21.66 6.42 -2.71
CA LYS A 89 22.41 7.68 -2.65
C LYS A 89 21.87 8.58 -1.54
N PRO A 90 22.70 9.41 -0.92
CA PRO A 90 22.20 10.39 0.05
C PRO A 90 21.26 11.39 -0.63
N ALA A 91 20.16 11.75 0.04
CA ALA A 91 19.30 12.86 -0.35
C ALA A 91 20.06 14.19 -0.25
N LYS A 92 19.61 15.21 -0.99
CA LYS A 92 20.14 16.58 -0.83
C LYS A 92 19.53 17.26 0.40
N LYS A 93 18.23 17.09 0.61
CA LYS A 93 17.50 17.63 1.76
C LYS A 93 17.53 16.64 2.92
N LYS A 94 17.84 17.14 4.12
CA LYS A 94 17.72 16.38 5.37
C LYS A 94 16.26 16.00 5.61
N GLY A 95 16.01 14.82 6.17
CA GLY A 95 14.68 14.31 6.49
C GLY A 95 14.01 13.50 5.38
N THR A 96 14.49 13.54 4.13
CA THR A 96 13.88 12.76 3.03
C THR A 96 13.99 11.25 3.23
N GLY A 97 15.02 10.78 3.91
CA GLY A 97 15.19 9.36 4.24
C GLY A 97 15.72 9.20 5.65
N SER A 98 15.38 8.07 6.27
CA SER A 98 15.94 7.67 7.56
C SER A 98 16.96 6.56 7.38
N ARG A 99 17.89 6.55 8.32
CA ARG A 99 18.86 5.48 8.53
C ARG A 99 18.14 4.18 8.94
N GLY A 100 17.11 4.28 9.78
CA GLY A 100 16.30 3.15 10.29
C GLY A 100 15.19 2.65 9.37
N VAL A 101 14.91 3.36 8.28
CA VAL A 101 13.87 2.98 7.32
C VAL A 101 14.54 2.61 5.99
N PRO A 102 14.43 1.36 5.52
CA PRO A 102 15.04 0.97 4.26
C PRO A 102 14.30 1.62 3.10
N HIS A 103 15.04 2.29 2.20
CA HIS A 103 14.51 2.88 0.97
C HIS A 103 15.20 2.35 -0.30
N ARG A 104 16.37 1.73 -0.16
CA ARG A 104 17.14 1.27 -1.33
C ARG A 104 16.44 0.09 -2.01
N LEU A 105 16.17 0.23 -3.30
CA LEU A 105 15.55 -0.80 -4.13
C LEU A 105 16.60 -1.70 -4.77
N ASN A 106 16.29 -3.00 -4.92
CA ASN A 106 16.98 -3.90 -5.85
C ASN A 106 16.43 -3.74 -7.28
N GLU A 107 16.91 -4.56 -8.21
CA GLU A 107 16.48 -4.50 -9.61
C GLU A 107 14.99 -4.84 -9.79
N GLU A 108 14.51 -5.89 -9.12
CA GLU A 108 13.12 -6.33 -9.19
C GLU A 108 12.16 -5.27 -8.65
N GLU A 109 12.41 -4.79 -7.43
CA GLU A 109 11.67 -3.71 -6.77
C GLU A 109 11.70 -2.43 -7.62
N ARG A 110 12.84 -2.13 -8.26
CA ARG A 110 12.93 -0.97 -9.16
C ARG A 110 12.02 -1.12 -10.37
N MET A 111 11.96 -2.31 -10.99
CA MET A 111 11.03 -2.55 -12.09
C MET A 111 9.58 -2.37 -11.64
N LEU A 112 9.22 -2.87 -10.45
CA LEU A 112 7.89 -2.68 -9.87
C LEU A 112 7.59 -1.21 -9.59
N PHE A 113 8.54 -0.47 -9.02
CA PHE A 113 8.43 0.96 -8.74
C PHE A 113 8.22 1.79 -10.02
N ASP A 114 9.02 1.55 -11.05
CA ASP A 114 8.90 2.26 -12.33
C ASP A 114 7.58 1.90 -13.05
N ASN A 115 7.09 0.67 -12.90
CA ASN A 115 5.77 0.27 -13.38
C ASN A 115 4.64 0.95 -12.60
N ALA A 116 4.78 1.08 -11.29
CA ALA A 116 3.80 1.74 -10.43
C ALA A 116 3.64 3.22 -10.79
N ARG A 117 4.73 3.92 -11.11
CA ARG A 117 4.68 5.31 -11.62
C ARG A 117 3.86 5.46 -12.89
N ARG A 118 3.97 4.51 -13.82
CA ARG A 118 3.20 4.52 -15.08
C ARG A 118 1.73 4.15 -14.87
N LYS A 119 1.45 3.21 -13.97
CA LYS A 119 0.09 2.73 -13.69
C LYS A 119 -0.68 3.64 -12.73
N GLY A 120 0.04 4.38 -11.89
CA GLY A 120 -0.51 5.18 -10.78
C GLY A 120 -0.84 4.38 -9.51
N PHE A 121 -0.52 3.07 -9.47
CA PHE A 121 -0.65 2.25 -8.26
C PHE A 121 0.43 1.16 -8.23
N LEU A 122 0.81 0.72 -7.04
CA LEU A 122 1.84 -0.30 -6.82
C LEU A 122 1.22 -1.69 -6.73
N GLU A 123 1.81 -2.69 -7.39
CA GLU A 123 1.47 -4.11 -7.20
C GLU A 123 2.60 -4.79 -6.43
N VAL A 124 2.30 -5.38 -5.28
CA VAL A 124 3.28 -6.06 -4.42
C VAL A 124 2.77 -7.45 -4.04
N GLY A 125 3.67 -8.43 -3.84
CA GLY A 125 3.30 -9.75 -3.33
C GLY A 125 3.29 -9.75 -1.81
N GLY A 126 2.23 -10.29 -1.19
CA GLY A 126 2.03 -10.26 0.26
C GLY A 126 2.13 -8.83 0.82
N SER A 127 2.71 -8.69 2.01
CA SER A 127 2.92 -7.38 2.66
C SER A 127 4.06 -6.55 2.07
N GLY A 128 4.81 -7.07 1.08
CA GLY A 128 6.05 -6.44 0.59
C GLY A 128 7.23 -6.48 1.57
N TRP A 129 7.06 -7.09 2.74
CA TRP A 129 8.11 -7.28 3.73
C TRP A 129 9.22 -8.20 3.21
N ARG A 130 10.48 -7.79 3.42
CA ARG A 130 11.67 -8.58 3.09
C ARG A 130 12.46 -8.85 4.36
N SER A 131 12.47 -10.10 4.81
CA SER A 131 13.20 -10.53 6.02
C SER A 131 14.68 -10.13 5.99
N GLN A 132 15.34 -10.29 4.83
CA GLN A 132 16.76 -9.94 4.65
C GLN A 132 17.06 -8.45 4.86
N ARG A 133 16.05 -7.58 4.75
CA ARG A 133 16.17 -6.12 4.90
C ARG A 133 15.41 -5.57 6.09
N ARG A 134 14.73 -6.43 6.85
CA ARG A 134 13.88 -6.08 8.01
C ARG A 134 12.95 -4.90 7.69
N GLY A 135 12.26 -4.97 6.55
CA GLY A 135 11.37 -3.90 6.12
C GLY A 135 10.82 -4.08 4.71
N ALA A 136 10.04 -3.09 4.27
CA ALA A 136 9.40 -3.04 2.97
C ALA A 136 9.91 -1.84 2.14
N PRO A 137 11.15 -1.89 1.61
CA PRO A 137 11.76 -0.73 0.94
C PRO A 137 10.99 -0.22 -0.26
N LEU A 138 10.33 -1.13 -1.00
CA LEU A 138 9.48 -0.78 -2.14
C LEU A 138 8.28 0.08 -1.71
N ILE A 139 7.55 -0.36 -0.67
CA ILE A 139 6.39 0.36 -0.13
C ILE A 139 6.82 1.69 0.46
N ASN A 140 7.87 1.71 1.28
CA ASN A 140 8.39 2.93 1.91
C ASN A 140 8.77 4.00 0.87
N THR A 141 9.44 3.57 -0.21
CA THR A 141 9.87 4.47 -1.29
C THR A 141 8.69 4.97 -2.11
N TYR A 142 7.72 4.09 -2.39
CA TYR A 142 6.50 4.46 -3.12
C TYR A 142 5.63 5.44 -2.32
N ARG A 143 5.40 5.18 -1.03
CA ARG A 143 4.71 6.11 -0.11
C ARG A 143 5.41 7.46 -0.04
N SER A 144 6.74 7.48 0.00
CA SER A 144 7.54 8.72 -0.04
C SER A 144 7.43 9.46 -1.38
N LEU A 145 7.30 8.75 -2.50
CA LEU A 145 7.06 9.36 -3.81
C LEU A 145 5.66 10.02 -3.86
N CYS A 146 4.64 9.34 -3.33
CA CYS A 146 3.28 9.87 -3.21
C CYS A 146 3.24 11.13 -2.33
N ASP A 147 3.94 11.13 -1.17
CA ASP A 147 4.07 12.32 -0.32
C ASP A 147 4.79 13.48 -1.02
N ALA A 148 5.88 13.20 -1.75
CA ALA A 148 6.58 14.21 -2.55
C ALA A 148 5.68 14.84 -3.63
N ARG A 149 4.64 14.13 -4.06
CA ARG A 149 3.68 14.55 -5.08
C ARG A 149 2.36 15.08 -4.51
N SER A 150 2.16 14.97 -3.20
CA SER A 150 0.90 15.36 -2.55
C SER A 150 -0.31 14.57 -3.11
N GLN A 151 -0.13 13.25 -3.26
CA GLN A 151 -1.11 12.34 -3.84
C GLN A 151 -1.29 11.12 -2.94
N ALA A 152 -2.49 10.54 -2.91
CA ALA A 152 -2.74 9.28 -2.20
C ALA A 152 -1.81 8.15 -2.69
N CYS A 153 -1.51 7.20 -1.80
CA CYS A 153 -0.69 6.03 -2.11
C CYS A 153 -1.58 4.80 -2.28
N ILE A 154 -1.64 4.26 -3.50
CA ILE A 154 -2.50 3.13 -3.84
C ILE A 154 -1.65 1.88 -4.03
N VAL A 155 -1.92 0.83 -3.25
CA VAL A 155 -1.15 -0.41 -3.25
C VAL A 155 -2.08 -1.63 -3.35
N LEU A 156 -1.87 -2.48 -4.35
CA LEU A 156 -2.52 -3.77 -4.48
C LEU A 156 -1.58 -4.86 -3.92
N HIS A 157 -1.94 -5.38 -2.76
CA HIS A 157 -1.31 -6.51 -2.09
C HIS A 157 -1.83 -7.82 -2.67
N LYS A 158 -0.97 -8.53 -3.39
CA LYS A 158 -1.30 -9.79 -4.03
C LYS A 158 -1.22 -10.92 -3.03
N GLY A 159 -2.36 -11.50 -2.69
CA GLY A 159 -2.47 -12.66 -1.82
C GLY A 159 -2.13 -13.96 -2.56
N ASN A 160 -1.91 -15.02 -1.77
CA ASN A 160 -1.72 -16.39 -2.29
C ASN A 160 -3.05 -17.15 -2.44
N THR A 161 -4.12 -16.66 -1.82
CA THR A 161 -5.44 -17.30 -1.74
C THR A 161 -6.36 -16.96 -2.91
N GLY A 162 -5.92 -16.12 -3.84
CA GLY A 162 -6.73 -15.63 -4.97
C GLY A 162 -7.46 -14.31 -4.69
N LEU A 163 -7.65 -13.96 -3.41
CA LEU A 163 -8.08 -12.63 -2.98
C LEU A 163 -6.87 -11.74 -2.76
N ASP A 164 -6.94 -10.54 -3.34
CA ASP A 164 -5.96 -9.48 -3.18
C ASP A 164 -6.57 -8.36 -2.33
N GLU A 165 -5.72 -7.54 -1.72
CA GLU A 165 -6.14 -6.39 -0.91
C GLU A 165 -5.67 -5.10 -1.58
N LEU A 166 -6.62 -4.23 -1.94
CA LEU A 166 -6.34 -2.90 -2.47
C LEU A 166 -6.40 -1.88 -1.33
N VAL A 167 -5.26 -1.30 -1.00
CA VAL A 167 -5.08 -0.32 0.07
C VAL A 167 -4.88 1.07 -0.52
N ILE A 168 -5.63 2.05 -0.04
CA ILE A 168 -5.49 3.47 -0.36
C ILE A 168 -5.08 4.21 0.90
N ASP A 169 -3.80 4.58 0.98
CA ASP A 169 -3.24 5.39 2.05
C ASP A 169 -3.39 6.89 1.74
N LEU A 170 -4.16 7.58 2.57
CA LEU A 170 -4.47 9.01 2.50
C LEU A 170 -3.46 9.88 3.25
N SER A 171 -2.60 9.29 4.10
CA SER A 171 -1.61 10.05 4.87
C SER A 171 -0.68 10.96 4.03
N PRO A 172 -0.31 10.63 2.77
CA PRO A 172 0.43 11.55 1.91
C PRO A 172 -0.29 12.87 1.60
N LEU A 173 -1.62 12.95 1.77
CA LEU A 173 -2.36 14.20 1.58
C LEU A 173 -2.10 15.20 2.71
N ARG A 174 -1.69 14.70 3.90
CA ARG A 174 -1.36 15.48 5.12
C ARG A 174 -2.52 16.35 5.64
N LEU A 175 -3.75 15.86 5.53
CA LEU A 175 -4.94 16.57 6.00
C LEU A 175 -5.81 15.61 6.84
N PRO A 176 -5.44 15.34 8.10
CA PRO A 176 -6.19 14.43 8.96
C PRO A 176 -7.67 14.79 9.06
N ASP A 177 -7.98 16.09 9.14
CA ASP A 177 -9.34 16.64 9.29
C ASP A 177 -10.30 16.25 8.15
N ILE A 178 -9.79 15.86 6.98
CA ILE A 178 -10.64 15.46 5.84
C ILE A 178 -10.59 13.95 5.56
N PHE A 179 -9.81 13.17 6.30
CA PHE A 179 -9.59 11.76 5.97
C PHE A 179 -10.89 10.96 5.99
N GLU A 180 -11.73 11.11 7.02
CA GLU A 180 -13.02 10.42 7.13
C GLU A 180 -13.98 10.79 5.99
N LYS A 181 -13.97 12.07 5.59
CA LYS A 181 -14.78 12.55 4.47
C LYS A 181 -14.32 11.93 3.15
N VAL A 182 -13.01 11.96 2.89
CA VAL A 182 -12.43 11.37 1.67
C VAL A 182 -12.64 9.86 1.65
N GLU A 183 -12.56 9.19 2.81
CA GLU A 183 -12.91 7.78 2.94
C GLU A 183 -14.37 7.53 2.57
N THR A 184 -15.31 8.29 3.13
CA THR A 184 -16.75 8.18 2.80
C THR A 184 -16.98 8.34 1.29
N ASP A 185 -16.32 9.31 0.66
CA ASP A 185 -16.36 9.51 -0.79
C ASP A 185 -15.77 8.32 -1.57
N ILE A 186 -14.66 7.74 -1.11
CA ILE A 186 -14.07 6.53 -1.72
C ILE A 186 -15.04 5.35 -1.61
N VAL A 187 -15.60 5.10 -0.42
CA VAL A 187 -16.54 3.99 -0.18
C VAL A 187 -17.79 4.15 -1.03
N GLY A 188 -18.38 5.35 -1.05
CA GLY A 188 -19.53 5.68 -1.88
C GLY A 188 -19.23 5.59 -3.39
N PHE A 189 -18.01 5.96 -3.81
CA PHE A 189 -17.55 5.83 -5.20
C PHE A 189 -17.36 4.37 -5.62
N VAL A 190 -16.79 3.53 -4.75
CA VAL A 190 -16.54 2.11 -5.04
C VAL A 190 -17.83 1.30 -5.00
N GLY A 191 -18.76 1.65 -4.11
CA GLY A 191 -20.04 0.95 -3.96
C GLY A 191 -19.92 -0.47 -3.39
N ILE A 192 -18.78 -0.80 -2.78
CA ILE A 192 -18.54 -2.08 -2.11
C ILE A 192 -18.38 -1.78 -0.60
N PRO A 193 -19.06 -2.53 0.30
CA PRO A 193 -18.85 -2.40 1.73
C PRO A 193 -17.37 -2.61 2.08
N THR A 194 -16.75 -1.65 2.78
CA THR A 194 -15.37 -1.76 3.25
C THR A 194 -15.28 -2.64 4.49
N SER A 195 -14.26 -3.49 4.55
CA SER A 195 -13.79 -4.06 5.81
C SER A 195 -12.74 -3.11 6.38
N TYR A 196 -13.16 -2.12 7.17
CA TYR A 196 -12.23 -1.27 7.89
C TYR A 196 -11.60 -2.06 9.05
N SER A 197 -10.27 -2.00 9.17
CA SER A 197 -9.56 -2.30 10.43
C SER A 197 -8.81 -1.03 10.79
N PRO A 198 -9.20 -0.31 11.86
CA PRO A 198 -8.36 0.74 12.39
C PRO A 198 -6.99 0.12 12.66
N THR A 199 -5.93 0.83 12.27
CA THR A 199 -4.57 0.36 12.54
C THR A 199 -4.36 0.54 14.05
N GLN A 200 -4.66 -0.48 14.85
CA GLN A 200 -4.28 -0.47 16.26
C GLN A 200 -2.77 -0.30 16.32
N GLU A 201 -2.33 0.82 16.88
CA GLU A 201 -0.92 1.02 17.14
C GLU A 201 -0.42 -0.13 18.02
N LEU A 202 0.70 -0.72 17.62
CA LEU A 202 1.46 -1.68 18.42
C LEU A 202 2.09 -0.91 19.58
N GLU A 203 1.29 -0.45 20.53
CA GLU A 203 1.74 -0.02 21.85
C GLU A 203 2.15 -1.28 22.64
N GLY A 204 3.38 -1.74 22.39
CA GLY A 204 3.87 -2.98 22.98
C GLY A 204 5.37 -3.13 22.96
N LEU A 205 6.12 -2.02 23.07
CA LEU A 205 7.56 -2.06 23.28
C LEU A 205 7.99 -1.06 24.36
N ASN A 206 8.29 -1.65 25.53
CA ASN A 206 9.05 -1.16 26.67
C ASN A 206 8.30 -0.40 27.77
N THR A 207 7.71 -1.16 28.69
CA THR A 207 7.84 -0.86 30.13
C THR A 207 8.03 -2.17 30.88
N ASP A 208 9.29 -2.54 31.14
CA ASP A 208 9.63 -3.48 32.21
C ASP A 208 9.32 -2.77 33.53
N SER A 209 8.06 -2.76 33.93
CA SER A 209 7.61 -2.39 35.26
C SER A 209 6.84 -3.56 35.83
N GLU A 210 7.55 -4.43 36.54
CA GLU A 210 6.92 -5.34 37.48
C GLU A 210 6.27 -4.53 38.60
N ALA A 211 4.95 -4.34 38.53
CA ALA A 211 4.11 -4.08 39.69
C ALA A 211 2.65 -4.40 39.36
N MET A 212 2.09 -5.29 40.18
CA MET A 212 0.71 -5.79 40.21
C MET A 212 -0.34 -4.68 40.31
N ASN A 213 -1.46 -4.80 39.59
CA ASN A 213 -2.79 -5.07 40.16
C ASN A 213 -3.90 -5.08 39.09
N ASP A 214 -4.91 -5.89 39.39
CA ASP A 214 -6.16 -6.15 38.70
C ASP A 214 -6.98 -4.88 38.41
N GLU A 215 -7.61 -4.81 37.23
CA GLU A 215 -9.06 -4.78 36.99
C GLU A 215 -9.33 -4.46 35.51
N ASP A 216 -10.03 -5.37 34.83
CA ASP A 216 -10.34 -5.33 33.40
C ASP A 216 -11.36 -4.21 33.09
N GLU A 217 -10.87 -3.00 32.81
CA GLU A 217 -11.65 -2.00 32.07
C GLU A 217 -11.25 -2.06 30.59
N ASP A 218 -12.18 -2.51 29.74
CA ASP A 218 -12.11 -2.42 28.28
C ASP A 218 -12.00 -0.94 27.86
N PHE A 219 -10.77 -0.41 27.84
CA PHE A 219 -10.50 0.95 27.41
C PHE A 219 -10.58 1.01 25.88
N ASP A 220 -11.72 1.48 25.37
CA ASP A 220 -11.91 1.76 23.96
C ASP A 220 -10.98 2.94 23.58
N VAL A 221 -9.81 2.63 23.04
CA VAL A 221 -8.80 3.63 22.64
C VAL A 221 -9.34 4.40 21.43
N VAL A 222 -10.07 5.47 21.70
CA VAL A 222 -10.41 6.48 20.70
C VAL A 222 -9.13 7.22 20.36
N VAL A 223 -8.58 6.98 19.17
CA VAL A 223 -7.45 7.75 18.63
C VAL A 223 -7.94 9.16 18.36
N VAL A 224 -7.77 10.05 19.35
CA VAL A 224 -8.07 11.47 19.18
C VAL A 224 -6.91 12.09 18.40
N PHE A 225 -7.15 12.40 17.13
CA PHE A 225 -6.22 13.21 16.35
C PHE A 225 -6.25 14.64 16.90
N ASP A 226 -5.14 15.09 17.50
CA ASP A 226 -5.00 16.50 17.87
C ASP A 226 -4.90 17.33 16.58
N GLU A 227 -5.93 18.14 16.32
CA GLU A 227 -6.04 19.02 15.15
C GLU A 227 -4.88 20.03 15.05
N ASN A 228 -4.17 20.30 16.15
CA ASN A 228 -2.98 21.15 16.19
C ASN A 228 -1.67 20.38 16.13
N ASP A 229 -1.67 19.10 15.78
CA ASP A 229 -0.42 18.35 15.68
C ASP A 229 0.43 18.85 14.50
N GLU A 230 1.34 19.79 14.81
CA GLU A 230 2.40 20.32 13.94
C GLU A 230 3.29 19.20 13.34
N SER A 231 3.13 17.95 13.79
CA SER A 231 3.78 16.79 13.20
C SER A 231 3.47 16.61 11.72
N TRP A 232 2.22 16.82 11.29
CA TRP A 232 1.81 16.65 9.88
C TRP A 232 2.46 17.68 8.96
N ASP A 233 2.90 18.82 9.51
CA ASP A 233 3.54 19.89 8.76
C ASP A 233 5.04 19.70 8.60
N SER A 234 5.69 19.03 9.55
CA SER A 234 7.15 19.03 9.67
C SER A 234 7.78 17.65 9.53
N ARG A 235 7.08 16.58 9.93
CA ARG A 235 7.63 15.23 9.96
C ARG A 235 7.64 14.59 8.57
N PRO A 236 8.62 13.72 8.31
CA PRO A 236 8.62 12.89 7.11
C PRO A 236 7.55 11.80 7.17
N ILE A 237 7.02 11.42 6.00
CA ILE A 237 5.87 10.51 5.90
C ILE A 237 6.08 9.14 6.59
N TYR A 238 7.32 8.65 6.68
CA TYR A 238 7.63 7.39 7.36
C TYR A 238 7.55 7.48 8.88
N GLN A 239 7.37 8.67 9.47
CA GLN A 239 7.10 8.89 10.89
C GLN A 239 5.64 9.24 11.16
N LEU A 240 4.83 9.42 10.11
CA LEU A 240 3.41 9.74 10.25
C LEU A 240 2.59 8.45 10.21
N PRO A 241 1.56 8.32 11.06
CA PRO A 241 0.67 7.17 11.04
C PRO A 241 -0.02 7.08 9.67
N PRO A 242 -0.14 5.88 9.09
CA PRO A 242 -0.92 5.69 7.87
C PRO A 242 -2.40 5.85 8.18
N TYR A 243 -3.15 6.49 7.27
CA TYR A 243 -4.61 6.46 7.29
C TYR A 243 -5.04 5.76 6.01
N SER A 244 -5.56 4.54 6.11
CA SER A 244 -5.75 3.69 4.94
C SER A 244 -7.16 3.12 4.84
N VAL A 245 -7.70 3.12 3.62
CA VAL A 245 -8.94 2.43 3.26
C VAL A 245 -8.57 1.17 2.49
N ALA A 246 -9.08 0.01 2.91
CA ALA A 246 -8.73 -1.28 2.31
C ALA A 246 -9.96 -2.02 1.77
N PHE A 247 -9.75 -2.70 0.64
CA PHE A 247 -10.78 -3.51 -0.02
C PHE A 247 -10.21 -4.88 -0.38
N GLN A 248 -10.91 -5.95 0.01
CA GLN A 248 -10.60 -7.31 -0.44
C GLN A 248 -11.39 -7.63 -1.71
N MET A 249 -10.70 -8.04 -2.77
CA MET A 249 -11.35 -8.36 -4.05
C MET A 249 -10.49 -9.28 -4.92
N GLU A 250 -11.06 -9.76 -6.02
CA GLU A 250 -10.30 -10.52 -6.98
C GLU A 250 -9.23 -9.65 -7.65
N ARG A 251 -8.10 -10.27 -8.00
CA ARG A 251 -6.95 -9.58 -8.63
C ARG A 251 -7.32 -8.75 -9.86
N ALA A 252 -8.24 -9.25 -10.68
CA ALA A 252 -8.65 -8.55 -11.90
C ALA A 252 -9.42 -7.26 -11.57
N GLU A 253 -10.34 -7.34 -10.62
CA GLU A 253 -11.11 -6.22 -10.10
C GLU A 253 -10.22 -5.21 -9.38
N GLY A 254 -9.32 -5.66 -8.51
CA GLY A 254 -8.37 -4.79 -7.81
C GLY A 254 -7.46 -4.00 -8.75
N LYS A 255 -7.07 -4.60 -9.88
CA LYS A 255 -6.33 -3.89 -10.93
C LYS A 255 -7.18 -2.89 -11.70
N ALA A 256 -8.44 -3.22 -11.96
CA ALA A 256 -9.36 -2.31 -12.65
C ALA A 256 -9.67 -1.10 -11.74
N LEU A 257 -10.05 -1.35 -10.50
CA LEU A 257 -10.34 -0.31 -9.51
C LEU A 257 -9.09 0.53 -9.20
N GLY A 258 -7.93 -0.10 -9.01
CA GLY A 258 -6.67 0.62 -8.79
C GLY A 258 -6.33 1.61 -9.91
N LYS A 259 -6.67 1.29 -11.18
CA LYS A 259 -6.50 2.24 -12.31
C LYS A 259 -7.50 3.39 -12.26
N ILE A 260 -8.76 3.11 -11.90
CA ILE A 260 -9.80 4.13 -11.80
C ILE A 260 -9.43 5.12 -10.69
N LEU A 261 -9.10 4.61 -9.50
CA LEU A 261 -8.65 5.41 -8.37
C LEU A 261 -7.36 6.18 -8.68
N ALA A 262 -6.42 5.58 -9.41
CA ALA A 262 -5.23 6.29 -9.87
C ALA A 262 -5.55 7.49 -10.79
N GLY A 263 -6.63 7.40 -11.56
CA GLY A 263 -7.17 8.54 -12.32
C GLY A 263 -7.75 9.62 -11.41
N GLN A 264 -8.58 9.23 -10.44
CA GLN A 264 -9.21 10.15 -9.47
C GLN A 264 -8.17 10.92 -8.63
N PHE A 265 -7.16 10.22 -8.11
CA PHE A 265 -6.07 10.81 -7.32
C PHE A 265 -4.92 11.37 -8.16
N LYS A 266 -5.02 11.30 -9.50
CA LYS A 266 -4.03 11.80 -10.46
C LYS A 266 -2.63 11.23 -10.25
N THR A 267 -2.51 10.00 -9.74
CA THR A 267 -1.22 9.36 -9.41
C THR A 267 -0.46 8.84 -10.63
N ILE A 268 -1.12 8.80 -11.80
CA ILE A 268 -0.54 8.34 -13.07
C ILE A 268 0.48 9.35 -13.59
N GLU A 269 1.69 8.89 -13.87
CA GLU A 269 2.73 9.71 -14.49
C GLU A 269 2.81 9.43 -16.00
N ALA A 270 2.13 10.28 -16.79
CA ALA A 270 2.08 10.16 -18.26
C ALA A 270 3.47 10.14 -18.92
N LYS A 271 4.46 10.82 -18.33
CA LYS A 271 5.84 10.92 -18.84
C LYS A 271 6.86 10.27 -17.90
N ALA A 272 6.51 9.14 -17.28
CA ALA A 272 7.43 8.40 -16.44
C ALA A 272 8.61 7.85 -17.27
N SER A 273 9.69 8.63 -17.34
CA SER A 273 10.95 8.17 -17.91
C SER A 273 11.43 6.95 -17.15
N LYS A 274 11.98 5.95 -17.86
CA LYS A 274 12.70 4.84 -17.21
C LYS A 274 13.80 5.47 -16.36
N SER A 275 13.84 5.12 -15.07
CA SER A 275 14.84 5.67 -14.16
C SER A 275 16.24 5.29 -14.70
N LYS A 276 17.04 6.29 -15.10
CA LYS A 276 18.41 6.03 -15.53
C LYS A 276 19.22 5.69 -14.30
N LYS A 277 19.81 4.49 -14.26
CA LYS A 277 20.77 4.13 -13.21
C LYS A 277 21.85 5.21 -13.17
N PRO A 278 22.16 5.78 -12.00
CA PRO A 278 23.20 6.79 -11.95
C PRO A 278 24.56 6.16 -12.28
N ASN A 279 25.36 6.82 -13.13
CA ASN A 279 26.65 6.34 -13.70
C ASN A 279 27.75 5.90 -12.72
N HIS A 280 27.50 5.83 -11.41
CA HIS A 280 28.54 5.54 -10.41
C HIS A 280 28.07 4.63 -9.26
N VAL A 281 26.92 3.97 -9.40
CA VAL A 281 26.47 2.99 -8.41
C VAL A 281 27.12 1.65 -8.73
N ARG A 282 28.24 1.34 -8.09
CA ARG A 282 28.94 0.07 -8.30
C ARG A 282 28.02 -1.11 -7.90
N PRO A 283 27.66 -2.00 -8.82
CA PRO A 283 26.99 -3.25 -8.47
C PRO A 283 27.97 -4.06 -7.61
N GLY A 284 27.55 -4.52 -6.44
CA GLY A 284 28.35 -5.49 -5.67
C GLY A 284 29.15 -4.97 -4.48
N LYS A 285 29.12 -3.67 -4.12
CA LYS A 285 29.35 -3.33 -2.69
C LYS A 285 28.08 -3.69 -1.93
N ASN A 286 27.90 -4.99 -1.75
CA ASN A 286 27.01 -5.58 -0.76
C ASN A 286 27.47 -5.03 0.58
N ARG A 287 26.87 -3.92 1.01
CA ARG A 287 26.72 -3.70 2.44
C ARG A 287 25.87 -4.89 2.89
N ARG A 288 26.52 -5.98 3.31
CA ARG A 288 25.87 -7.17 3.88
C ARG A 288 25.09 -6.79 5.15
N SER A 289 25.43 -5.66 5.77
CA SER A 289 24.54 -4.89 6.61
C SER A 289 23.74 -3.94 5.73
N GLY A 290 22.40 -3.90 5.81
CA GLY A 290 21.61 -2.82 5.22
C GLY A 290 21.97 -1.49 5.88
N GLY A 291 23.16 -0.95 5.56
CA GLY A 291 23.73 0.20 6.24
C GLY A 291 22.90 1.41 5.88
N TYR A 292 21.98 1.76 6.77
CA TYR A 292 21.82 3.08 7.37
C TYR A 292 22.62 4.11 6.57
N GLY A 293 21.99 4.61 5.50
CA GLY A 293 22.59 5.58 4.58
C GLY A 293 23.03 6.81 5.37
N ILE A 294 24.26 7.25 5.14
CA ILE A 294 24.86 8.36 5.89
C ILE A 294 24.07 9.63 5.52
N GLY A 295 23.22 10.08 6.44
CA GLY A 295 22.67 11.44 6.51
C GLY A 295 23.48 12.31 7.45
#